data_AF-A0A0F8XTT8-F1
#
_entry.id   AF-A0A0F8XTT8-F1
#
_cell.length_a   1.000
_cell.length_b   1.000
_cell.length_c   1.000
_cell.angle_alpha   90.00
_cell.angle_beta   90.00
_cell.angle_gamma   90.00
#
_symmetry.space_group_name_H-M   'P 1'
#
loop_
_entity.id
_entity.type
_entity.pdbx_description
1 polymer ?
#
loop_
_entity_poly.entity_id
_entity_poly.type
_entity_poly.pdbx_seq_one_letter_code
_entity_poly.pdbx_strand_id
1 'polypeptide(L)'
;SWADLERDLSAWLGNAMQVNALDELYRMEAMVKASGDQQIVNDWRKLQTSDHFYYMCTKYFSDGDVHKYFNPYDSPYDSYINYMNVLSNLNERCRNASDRKMEIKQTGQHAGQQAAYL
;
A
#
# COMPACT_ATOMS: atom_id res chain seq x y z
N SER A 1 -3.80 -18.31 -12.78
CA SER A 1 -3.56 -18.74 -11.40
C SER A 1 -4.16 -20.12 -11.18
N TRP A 2 -4.14 -20.65 -9.96
CA TRP A 2 -4.86 -21.88 -9.59
C TRP A 2 -6.13 -21.61 -8.76
N ALA A 3 -6.52 -20.34 -8.58
CA ALA A 3 -7.65 -19.98 -7.71
C ALA A 3 -9.00 -20.35 -8.33
N ASP A 4 -9.15 -20.12 -9.64
CA ASP A 4 -10.44 -20.27 -10.33
C ASP A 4 -10.33 -21.22 -11.53
N LEU A 5 -11.48 -21.71 -12.02
CA LEU A 5 -11.59 -22.62 -13.18
C LEU A 5 -10.94 -22.06 -14.45
N GLU A 6 -10.99 -20.75 -14.64
CA GLU A 6 -10.43 -20.05 -15.80
C GLU A 6 -8.89 -20.04 -15.78
N ARG A 7 -8.27 -20.36 -14.64
CA ARG A 7 -6.82 -20.48 -14.45
C ARG A 7 -6.02 -19.24 -14.88
N ASP A 8 -6.63 -18.06 -14.81
CA ASP A 8 -6.02 -16.79 -15.21
C ASP A 8 -5.76 -15.85 -14.00
N LEU A 9 -5.49 -14.56 -14.25
CA LEU A 9 -5.20 -13.57 -13.21
C LEU A 9 -6.43 -12.74 -12.80
N SER A 10 -7.60 -13.06 -13.33
CA SER A 10 -8.80 -12.26 -13.18
C SER A 10 -9.31 -12.16 -11.74
N ALA A 11 -8.92 -13.09 -10.86
CA ALA A 11 -9.23 -13.01 -9.43
C ALA A 11 -8.51 -11.86 -8.70
N TRP A 12 -7.44 -11.29 -9.27
CA TRP A 12 -6.67 -10.18 -8.68
C TRP A 12 -6.52 -8.96 -9.59
N LEU A 13 -6.89 -9.06 -10.87
CA LEU A 13 -6.74 -8.02 -11.89
C LEU A 13 -7.97 -7.94 -12.83
N GLY A 14 -9.12 -8.44 -12.39
CA GLY A 14 -10.33 -8.58 -13.20
C GLY A 14 -11.21 -7.33 -13.24
N ASN A 15 -10.97 -6.32 -12.41
CA ASN A 15 -11.77 -5.09 -12.38
C ASN A 15 -10.93 -3.83 -12.11
N ALA A 16 -11.57 -2.66 -12.29
CA ALA A 16 -10.90 -1.36 -12.18
C ALA A 16 -10.39 -1.02 -10.76
N MET A 17 -11.06 -1.51 -9.70
CA MET A 17 -10.63 -1.29 -8.32
C MET A 17 -9.32 -2.02 -8.04
N GLN A 18 -9.24 -3.29 -8.47
CA GLN A 18 -8.05 -4.12 -8.34
C GLN A 18 -6.85 -3.53 -9.09
N VAL A 19 -7.07 -3.12 -10.35
CA VAL A 19 -6.03 -2.47 -11.17
C VAL A 19 -5.57 -1.17 -10.51
N ASN A 20 -6.50 -0.31 -10.08
CA ASN A 20 -6.15 0.94 -9.42
C ASN A 20 -5.35 0.74 -8.12
N ALA A 21 -5.78 -0.19 -7.26
CA ALA A 21 -5.11 -0.47 -6.00
C ALA A 21 -3.66 -0.93 -6.21
N LEU A 22 -3.42 -1.79 -7.20
CA LEU A 22 -2.07 -2.24 -7.58
C LEU A 22 -1.22 -1.09 -8.15
N ASP A 23 -1.79 -0.29 -9.05
CA ASP A 23 -1.09 0.85 -9.64
C ASP A 23 -0.65 1.87 -8.59
N GLU A 24 -1.54 2.23 -7.66
CA GLU A 24 -1.21 3.17 -6.58
C GLU A 24 -0.19 2.58 -5.60
N LEU A 25 -0.29 1.29 -5.26
CA LEU A 25 0.68 0.61 -4.40
C LEU A 25 2.10 0.63 -4.99
N TYR A 26 2.24 0.30 -6.27
CA TYR A 26 3.55 0.26 -6.92
C TYR A 26 4.10 1.66 -7.22
N ARG A 27 3.24 2.66 -7.49
CA ARG A 27 3.67 4.06 -7.62
C ARG A 27 4.40 4.57 -6.36
N MET A 28 4.06 4.04 -5.18
CA MET A 28 4.68 4.43 -3.92
C MET A 28 6.07 3.83 -3.68
N GLU A 29 6.52 2.83 -4.46
CA GLU A 29 7.74 2.06 -4.18
C GLU A 29 8.97 2.95 -3.96
N ALA A 30 9.19 3.92 -4.85
CA ALA A 30 10.36 4.81 -4.76
C ALA A 30 10.34 5.65 -3.47
N MET A 31 9.18 6.17 -3.09
CA MET A 31 9.01 7.01 -1.89
C MET A 31 9.16 6.19 -0.60
N VAL A 32 8.58 4.99 -0.58
CA VAL A 32 8.71 4.03 0.52
C VAL A 32 10.18 3.69 0.75
N LYS A 33 10.94 3.36 -0.31
CA LYS A 33 12.38 3.06 -0.20
C LYS A 33 13.18 4.29 0.25
N ALA A 34 12.87 5.47 -0.27
CA ALA A 34 13.54 6.72 0.11
C ALA A 34 13.29 7.13 1.58
N SER A 35 12.16 6.72 2.16
CA SER A 35 11.84 6.97 3.57
C SER A 35 12.92 6.43 4.52
N GLY A 36 13.62 5.35 4.16
CA GLY A 36 14.61 4.67 5.01
C GLY A 36 14.06 4.19 6.36
N ASP A 37 12.74 4.21 6.54
CA ASP A 37 12.05 3.78 7.73
C ASP A 37 11.65 2.31 7.55
N GLN A 38 12.24 1.42 8.35
CA GLN A 38 12.02 -0.01 8.24
C GLN A 38 10.56 -0.41 8.53
N GLN A 39 9.84 0.35 9.36
CA GLN A 39 8.43 0.09 9.64
C GLN A 39 7.57 0.42 8.42
N ILE A 40 7.81 1.56 7.76
CA ILE A 40 7.13 1.94 6.51
C ILE A 40 7.37 0.88 5.42
N VAL A 41 8.61 0.43 5.25
CA VAL A 41 8.95 -0.62 4.28
C VAL A 41 8.23 -1.94 4.60
N ASN A 42 8.18 -2.32 5.87
CA ASN A 42 7.51 -3.56 6.30
C ASN A 42 5.99 -3.49 6.08
N ASP A 43 5.37 -2.33 6.33
CA ASP A 43 3.93 -2.14 6.12
C ASP A 43 3.59 -2.16 4.62
N TRP A 44 4.40 -1.50 3.77
CA TRP A 44 4.25 -1.56 2.31
C TRP A 44 4.36 -2.99 1.76
N ARG A 45 5.25 -3.83 2.32
CA ARG A 45 5.37 -5.24 1.95
C ARG A 45 4.10 -6.04 2.30
N LYS A 46 3.49 -5.78 3.45
CA LYS A 46 2.24 -6.45 3.85
C LYS A 46 1.09 -6.08 2.90
N LEU A 47 1.02 -4.83 2.44
CA LEU A 47 0.00 -4.38 1.50
C LEU A 47 0.08 -5.03 0.11
N GLN A 48 1.18 -5.72 -0.21
CA GLN A 48 1.31 -6.52 -1.44
C GLN A 48 0.72 -7.93 -1.32
N THR A 49 0.18 -8.30 -0.15
CA THR A 49 -0.46 -9.61 0.04
C THR A 49 -1.63 -9.76 -0.92
N SER A 50 -1.66 -10.86 -1.66
CA SER A 50 -2.62 -11.10 -2.74
C SER A 50 -4.08 -11.08 -2.27
N ASP A 51 -4.34 -11.45 -1.02
CA ASP A 51 -5.68 -11.45 -0.41
C ASP A 51 -6.36 -10.08 -0.50
N HIS A 52 -5.60 -8.99 -0.39
CA HIS A 52 -6.18 -7.64 -0.53
C HIS A 52 -6.88 -7.44 -1.87
N PHE A 53 -6.25 -7.84 -2.97
CA PHE A 53 -6.84 -7.69 -4.31
C PHE A 53 -7.91 -8.74 -4.57
N TYR A 54 -7.76 -9.93 -3.98
CA TYR A 54 -8.78 -10.97 -4.05
C TYR A 54 -10.09 -10.52 -3.39
N TYR A 55 -10.02 -9.86 -2.24
CA TYR A 55 -11.20 -9.33 -1.54
C TYR A 55 -11.92 -8.21 -2.31
N MET A 56 -11.26 -7.56 -3.27
CA MET A 56 -11.85 -6.58 -4.20
C MET A 56 -12.46 -7.23 -5.46
N CYS A 57 -12.38 -8.55 -5.62
CA CYS A 57 -12.91 -9.25 -6.79
C CYS A 57 -14.44 -9.24 -6.80
N THR A 58 -15.04 -9.00 -7.96
CA THR A 58 -16.50 -8.94 -8.15
C THR A 58 -17.09 -10.19 -8.80
N LYS A 59 -16.26 -11.11 -9.35
CA LYS A 59 -16.71 -12.25 -10.15
C LYS A 59 -17.68 -13.18 -9.43
N TYR A 60 -17.44 -13.45 -8.16
CA TYR A 60 -18.21 -14.41 -7.37
C TYR A 60 -19.03 -13.76 -6.27
N PHE A 61 -19.12 -12.42 -6.27
CA PHE A 61 -19.97 -11.70 -5.33
C PHE A 61 -21.46 -12.03 -5.55
N SER A 62 -21.84 -12.45 -6.76
CA SER A 62 -23.18 -12.96 -7.08
C SER A 62 -23.44 -14.40 -6.65
N ASP A 63 -22.40 -15.21 -6.42
CA ASP A 63 -22.52 -16.66 -6.17
C ASP A 63 -22.54 -17.04 -4.68
N GLY A 64 -22.50 -16.04 -3.78
CA GLY A 64 -22.99 -16.12 -2.39
C GLY A 64 -22.26 -17.02 -1.37
N ASP A 65 -21.76 -18.19 -1.76
CA ASP A 65 -21.63 -19.33 -0.84
C ASP A 65 -20.20 -19.75 -0.49
N VAL A 66 -19.17 -19.35 -1.24
CA VAL A 66 -17.77 -19.73 -0.93
C VAL A 66 -16.87 -18.54 -0.57
N HIS A 67 -17.18 -17.35 -1.06
CA HIS A 67 -16.32 -16.16 -0.89
C HIS A 67 -16.57 -15.40 0.42
N LYS A 68 -17.67 -15.69 1.14
CA LYS A 68 -17.96 -15.10 2.47
C LYS A 68 -17.15 -15.70 3.61
N TYR A 69 -16.63 -16.93 3.48
CA TYR A 69 -15.97 -17.61 4.61
C TYR A 69 -14.62 -16.98 5.00
N PHE A 70 -13.98 -16.23 4.11
CA PHE A 70 -12.62 -15.70 4.31
C PHE A 70 -12.48 -14.20 4.06
N ASN A 71 -13.49 -13.52 3.51
CA ASN A 71 -13.43 -12.07 3.31
C ASN A 71 -13.95 -11.34 4.56
N PRO A 72 -13.12 -10.51 5.23
CA PRO A 72 -13.55 -9.76 6.42
C PRO A 72 -14.45 -8.56 6.10
N TYR A 73 -14.69 -8.27 4.80
CA TYR A 73 -15.46 -7.13 4.34
C TYR A 73 -16.84 -7.55 3.81
N ASP A 74 -17.85 -6.70 4.03
CA ASP A 74 -19.23 -6.92 3.58
C ASP A 74 -19.38 -6.84 2.06
N SER A 75 -18.49 -6.08 1.40
CA SER A 75 -18.46 -5.98 -0.06
C SER A 75 -17.03 -5.76 -0.61
N PRO A 76 -16.81 -6.06 -1.92
CA PRO A 76 -15.57 -5.70 -2.61
C PRO A 76 -15.25 -4.20 -2.56
N TYR A 77 -16.28 -3.35 -2.50
CA TYR A 77 -16.14 -1.91 -2.38
C TYR A 77 -15.61 -1.50 -0.99
N ASP A 78 -16.09 -2.12 0.08
CA ASP A 78 -15.59 -1.87 1.43
C ASP A 78 -14.12 -2.29 1.57
N SER A 79 -13.76 -3.43 0.97
CA SER A 79 -12.37 -3.88 0.89
C SER A 79 -11.48 -2.85 0.17
N TYR A 80 -11.93 -2.36 -1.00
CA TYR A 80 -11.20 -1.36 -1.77
C TYR A 80 -11.07 -0.03 -1.00
N ILE A 81 -12.15 0.50 -0.43
CA ILE A 81 -12.14 1.75 0.35
C ILE A 81 -11.18 1.62 1.54
N ASN A 82 -11.24 0.51 2.27
CA ASN A 82 -10.36 0.26 3.40
C ASN A 82 -8.89 0.22 2.96
N TYR A 83 -8.59 -0.51 1.88
CA TYR A 83 -7.23 -0.60 1.34
C TYR A 83 -6.69 0.78 0.92
N MET A 84 -7.48 1.57 0.21
CA MET A 84 -7.07 2.90 -0.24
C MET A 84 -6.87 3.88 0.92
N ASN A 85 -7.66 3.78 1.98
CA ASN A 85 -7.45 4.57 3.20
C ASN A 85 -6.12 4.21 3.90
N VAL A 86 -5.81 2.91 4.00
CA VAL A 86 -4.53 2.44 4.58
C VAL A 86 -3.35 2.88 3.71
N LEU A 87 -3.49 2.80 2.38
CA LEU A 87 -2.46 3.23 1.44
C LEU A 87 -2.22 4.74 1.53
N SER A 88 -3.28 5.54 1.63
CA SER A 88 -3.19 6.99 1.86
C SER A 88 -2.45 7.32 3.17
N ASN A 89 -2.77 6.61 4.25
CA ASN A 89 -2.07 6.78 5.52
C ASN A 89 -0.56 6.44 5.41
N LEU A 90 -0.22 5.36 4.70
CA LEU A 90 1.17 5.01 4.44
C LEU A 90 1.90 6.09 3.63
N ASN A 91 1.22 6.71 2.65
CA ASN A 91 1.75 7.80 1.84
C ASN A 91 2.05 9.04 2.69
N GLU A 92 1.15 9.42 3.60
CA GLU A 92 1.37 10.51 4.56
C GLU A 92 2.58 10.24 5.46
N ARG A 93 2.71 9.00 5.97
CA ARG A 93 3.89 8.59 6.76
C ARG A 93 5.20 8.72 5.97
N CYS A 94 5.18 8.37 4.67
CA CYS A 94 6.36 8.53 3.80
C CYS A 94 6.77 10.00 3.63
N ARG A 95 5.79 10.90 3.47
CA ARG A 95 6.03 12.35 3.37
C ARG A 95 6.62 12.89 4.67
N ASN A 96 6.03 12.56 5.81
CA ASN A 96 6.51 12.98 7.12
C ASN A 96 7.93 12.48 7.43
N ALA A 97 8.27 11.25 7.01
CA ALA A 97 9.63 10.72 7.15
C ALA A 97 10.64 11.48 6.28
N SER A 98 10.21 11.93 5.09
CA SER A 98 11.03 12.73 4.18
C SER A 98 11.29 14.12 4.74
N ASP A 99 10.25 14.79 5.27
CA ASP A 99 10.35 16.12 5.87
C ASP A 99 11.28 16.11 7.09
N ARG A 100 11.13 15.13 7.99
CA ARG A 100 12.01 14.95 9.15
C ARG A 100 13.48 14.77 8.74
N LYS A 101 13.77 14.04 7.66
CA LYS A 101 15.13 13.90 7.14
C LYS A 101 15.71 15.23 6.64
N MET A 102 14.87 16.08 6.04
CA MET A 102 15.29 17.41 5.56
C MET A 102 15.61 18.35 6.74
N GLU A 103 14.77 18.36 7.78
CA GLU A 103 15.01 19.15 9.01
C GLU A 103 16.31 18.76 9.73
N ILE A 104 16.60 17.47 9.84
CA ILE A 104 17.84 16.97 10.47
C ILE A 104 19.07 17.41 9.66
N LYS A 105 19.01 17.34 8.32
CA LYS A 105 20.11 17.78 7.46
C LYS A 105 20.38 19.28 7.60
N GLN A 106 19.34 20.11 7.67
CA GLN A 106 19.47 21.56 7.84
C GLN A 106 20.08 21.93 9.20
N THR A 107 19.59 21.32 10.28
CA THR A 107 20.11 21.54 11.63
C THR A 107 21.58 21.12 11.76
N GLY A 108 21.93 19.96 11.19
CA GLY A 108 23.31 19.47 11.19
C GLY A 108 24.29 20.35 10.40
N GLN A 109 23.85 20.94 9.28
CA GLN A 109 24.66 21.88 8.50
C GLN A 109 24.91 23.20 9.26
N HIS A 110 23.90 23.75 9.93
CA HIS A 110 24.07 24.97 10.73
C HIS A 110 25.00 24.77 11.93
N ALA A 111 24.89 23.64 12.64
CA ALA A 111 25.80 23.32 13.75
C ALA A 111 27.26 23.16 13.30
N GLY A 112 27.48 22.50 12.15
CA GLY A 112 28.82 22.32 11.58
C GLY A 112 29.45 23.65 11.11
N GLN A 113 28.66 24.58 10.58
CA GLN A 113 29.13 25.92 10.22
C GLN A 113 29.54 26.72 11.46
N GLN A 114 28.77 26.70 12.54
CA GLN A 114 29.12 27.44 13.77
C GLN A 114 30.36 26.90 14.46
N ALA A 115 30.58 25.58 14.45
CA ALA A 115 31.78 24.97 15.02
C ALA A 115 33.07 25.25 14.23
N ALA A 116 32.97 25.57 12.94
CA ALA A 116 34.13 25.88 12.09
C ALA A 116 34.67 27.32 12.28
N TYR A 117 33.94 28.16 13.02
CA TYR A 117 34.32 29.56 13.31
C TYR A 117 34.83 29.77 14.76
N LEU A 118 34.94 28.70 15.56
CA LEU A 118 35.55 28.69 16.90
C LEU A 118 36.92 27.99 16.84
#